data_AF-A0A564Y2V1-F1
#
_entry.id   AF-A0A564Y2V1-F1
#
_cell.length_a   1.000
_cell.length_b   1.000
_cell.length_c   1.000
_cell.angle_alpha   90.00
_cell.angle_beta   90.00
_cell.angle_gamma   90.00
#
_symmetry.space_group_name_H-M   'P 1'
#
loop_
_entity.id
_entity.type
_entity.pdbx_description
1 polymer ?
#
loop_
_entity_poly.entity_id
_entity_poly.type
_entity_poly.pdbx_seq_one_letter_code
_entity_poly.pdbx_strand_id
1 'polypeptide(L)'
;ILQLLKPQQVHRDGELVLDNDVLDLSDEDTYFDGLTLKLSKAPKYGNLFEMMQLQQEQLASNATEMENTTIATISPSVSRRKIVEGEEIPASLIIQGRLNYIQDGSNVKEDSFNITASDGHQVSDPLNLLIQI
;
A
#
# COMPACT_ATOMS: atom_id res chain seq x y z
N ILE A 1 -9.02 8.01 -16.40
CA ILE A 1 -9.41 6.58 -16.35
C ILE A 1 -8.73 5.91 -15.17
N LEU A 2 -9.47 5.19 -14.35
CA LEU A 2 -8.96 4.36 -13.25
C LEU A 2 -9.58 2.96 -13.34
N GLN A 3 -8.76 1.92 -13.46
CA GLN A 3 -9.26 0.55 -13.66
C GLN A 3 -8.37 -0.53 -13.05
N LEU A 4 -8.96 -1.70 -12.81
CA LEU A 4 -8.27 -2.89 -12.33
C LEU A 4 -7.83 -3.75 -13.52
N LEU A 5 -6.57 -4.19 -13.53
CA LEU A 5 -6.01 -4.98 -14.63
C LEU A 5 -6.27 -6.49 -14.50
N LYS A 6 -6.38 -7.00 -13.27
CA LYS A 6 -6.59 -8.42 -12.98
C LYS A 6 -7.33 -8.64 -11.65
N PRO A 7 -8.02 -9.77 -11.45
CA PRO A 7 -8.55 -10.13 -10.14
C PRO A 7 -7.43 -10.22 -9.10
N GLN A 8 -7.72 -9.82 -7.86
CA GLN A 8 -6.75 -9.80 -6.78
C GLN A 8 -6.99 -10.93 -5.80
N GLN A 9 -5.92 -11.62 -5.39
CA GLN A 9 -5.96 -12.67 -4.39
C GLN A 9 -4.75 -12.54 -3.45
N VAL A 10 -5.01 -12.69 -2.16
CA VAL A 10 -3.99 -12.84 -1.13
C VAL A 10 -4.29 -14.07 -0.29
N HIS A 11 -3.32 -14.52 0.50
CA HIS A 11 -3.59 -15.45 1.59
C HIS A 11 -4.03 -14.67 2.83
N ARG A 12 -4.56 -15.37 3.84
CA ARG A 12 -4.72 -14.81 5.19
C ARG A 12 -3.38 -14.29 5.72
N ASP A 13 -3.43 -13.13 6.38
CA ASP A 13 -2.27 -12.35 6.83
C ASP A 13 -1.38 -11.88 5.68
N GLY A 14 -1.85 -12.02 4.44
CA GLY A 14 -1.14 -11.70 3.22
C GLY A 14 -1.13 -10.21 2.91
N GLU A 15 -0.16 -9.84 2.08
CA GLU A 15 0.04 -8.49 1.58
C GLU A 15 -0.13 -8.46 0.06
N LEU A 16 -0.77 -7.40 -0.43
CA LEU A 16 -0.90 -7.08 -1.84
C LEU A 16 -0.33 -5.69 -2.10
N VAL A 17 0.70 -5.62 -2.95
CA VAL A 17 1.21 -4.36 -3.49
C VAL A 17 0.26 -3.89 -4.59
N LEU A 18 -0.20 -2.64 -4.50
CA LEU A 18 -1.06 -2.00 -5.48
C LEU A 18 -0.21 -1.17 -6.45
N ASP A 19 0.45 -1.86 -7.38
CA ASP A 19 1.33 -1.27 -8.40
C ASP A 19 0.68 -1.26 -9.80
N ASN A 20 1.47 -0.96 -10.83
CA ASN A 20 1.03 -0.90 -12.22
C ASN A 20 0.63 -2.27 -12.81
N ASP A 21 0.91 -3.38 -12.12
CA ASP A 21 0.42 -4.70 -12.54
C ASP A 21 -0.98 -4.99 -12.00
N VAL A 22 -1.47 -4.15 -11.07
CA VAL A 22 -2.78 -4.25 -10.42
C VAL A 22 -3.72 -3.15 -10.91
N LEU A 23 -3.25 -1.91 -10.91
CA LEU A 23 -4.01 -0.71 -11.25
C LEU A 23 -3.46 -0.05 -12.50
N ASP A 24 -4.38 0.41 -13.35
CA ASP A 24 -4.07 1.33 -14.44
C ASP A 24 -4.80 2.65 -14.21
N LEU A 25 -4.03 3.73 -14.23
CA LEU A 25 -4.48 5.09 -14.00
C LEU A 25 -3.84 6.00 -15.03
N SER A 26 -4.69 6.64 -15.83
CA SER A 26 -4.27 7.59 -16.85
C SER A 26 -5.26 8.74 -16.92
N ASP A 27 -4.82 9.88 -17.40
CA ASP A 27 -5.65 11.04 -17.68
C ASP A 27 -5.17 11.72 -18.97
N GLU A 28 -6.07 12.35 -19.72
CA GLU A 28 -5.72 12.87 -21.06
C GLU A 28 -4.91 14.17 -20.97
N ASP A 29 -5.21 15.01 -20.00
CA ASP A 29 -4.66 16.35 -19.84
C ASP A 29 -3.80 16.51 -18.58
N THR A 30 -3.80 15.52 -17.68
CA THR A 30 -2.98 15.53 -16.46
C THR A 30 -1.93 14.42 -16.47
N TYR A 31 -0.67 14.80 -16.28
CA TYR A 31 0.42 13.84 -16.08
C TYR A 31 0.23 13.05 -14.78
N PHE A 32 0.68 11.80 -14.77
CA PHE A 32 0.51 10.88 -13.64
C PHE A 32 0.97 11.45 -12.27
N ASP A 33 2.07 12.20 -12.23
CA ASP A 33 2.59 12.80 -10.99
C ASP A 33 1.67 13.90 -10.41
N GLY A 34 0.75 14.43 -11.21
CA GLY A 34 -0.29 15.38 -10.79
C GLY A 34 -1.56 14.72 -10.28
N LEU A 35 -1.69 13.39 -10.39
CA LEU A 35 -2.88 12.66 -9.99
C LEU A 35 -2.84 12.28 -8.52
N THR A 36 -4.01 12.33 -7.87
CA THR A 36 -4.22 11.85 -6.51
C THR A 36 -5.24 10.71 -6.50
N LEU A 37 -5.12 9.84 -5.50
CA LEU A 37 -6.07 8.80 -5.19
C LEU A 37 -6.75 9.12 -3.86
N LYS A 38 -8.01 8.75 -3.72
CA LYS A 38 -8.75 8.84 -2.47
C LYS A 38 -9.31 7.49 -2.08
N LEU A 39 -9.08 7.07 -0.84
CA LEU A 39 -9.73 5.90 -0.27
C LEU A 39 -11.18 6.25 0.08
N SER A 40 -12.11 6.08 -0.87
CA SER A 40 -13.51 6.49 -0.68
C SER A 40 -14.31 5.52 0.20
N LYS A 41 -13.86 4.27 0.33
CA LYS A 41 -14.41 3.29 1.27
C LYS A 41 -13.29 2.38 1.75
N ALA A 42 -13.07 2.28 3.06
CA ALA A 42 -12.03 1.42 3.61
C ALA A 42 -12.40 -0.09 3.53
N PRO A 43 -11.39 -0.98 3.46
CA PRO A 43 -11.60 -2.42 3.62
C PRO A 43 -12.11 -2.75 5.03
N LYS A 44 -12.80 -3.90 5.14
CA LYS A 44 -13.37 -4.37 6.42
C LYS A 44 -12.47 -5.36 7.14
N TYR A 45 -11.70 -6.17 6.40
CA TYR A 45 -10.91 -7.29 6.91
C TYR A 45 -9.41 -7.14 6.57
N GLY A 46 -8.98 -5.90 6.44
CA GLY A 46 -7.63 -5.49 6.10
C GLY A 46 -7.49 -3.98 6.19
N ASN A 47 -6.33 -3.47 5.81
CA ASN A 47 -6.03 -2.04 5.85
C ASN A 47 -5.11 -1.66 4.68
N LEU A 48 -5.23 -0.41 4.20
CA LEU A 48 -4.25 0.15 3.28
C LEU A 48 -3.13 0.86 4.05
N PHE A 49 -1.92 0.73 3.50
CA PHE A 49 -0.72 1.33 4.04
C PHE A 49 0.12 1.98 2.95
N GLU A 50 0.68 3.14 3.28
CA GLU A 50 1.84 3.68 2.62
C GLU A 50 3.10 3.11 3.29
N MET A 51 3.98 2.51 2.50
CA MET A 51 5.31 2.10 2.93
C MET A 51 6.18 3.35 3.08
N MET A 52 6.63 3.61 4.30
CA MET A 52 7.60 4.65 4.62
C MET A 52 8.98 3.99 4.69
N GLN A 53 9.96 4.61 4.05
CA GLN A 53 11.37 4.18 3.89
C GLN A 53 11.89 3.12 4.89
N LEU A 54 12.62 2.12 4.38
CA LEU A 54 13.40 1.16 5.17
C LEU A 54 14.30 1.92 6.16
N GLN A 55 13.99 1.90 7.46
CA GLN A 55 14.95 2.38 8.45
C GLN A 55 15.97 1.28 8.67
N GLN A 56 17.20 1.55 8.24
CA GLN A 56 18.34 0.74 8.67
C GLN A 56 18.59 1.13 10.14
N GLU A 57 18.15 0.30 11.09
CA GLU A 57 18.51 0.48 12.50
C GLU A 57 20.03 0.44 12.62
N GLN A 58 20.68 1.60 12.71
CA GLN A 58 22.06 1.69 13.15
C GLN A 58 22.08 1.49 14.67
N LEU A 59 22.19 0.24 15.11
CA LEU A 59 22.57 -0.07 16.48
C LEU A 59 24.02 0.39 16.69
N ALA A 60 24.20 1.58 17.25
CA ALA A 60 25.48 2.07 17.72
C ALA A 60 26.07 1.06 18.71
N SER A 61 27.08 0.30 18.27
CA SER A 61 27.80 -0.63 19.11
C SER A 61 28.89 0.16 19.85
N ASN A 62 28.61 0.59 21.08
CA ASN A 62 29.68 0.89 22.02
C ASN A 62 30.28 -0.45 22.46
N ALA A 63 31.15 -1.01 21.62
CA ALA A 63 31.85 -2.25 21.88
C ALA A 63 33.00 -1.97 22.87
N THR A 64 32.78 -2.33 24.13
CA THR A 64 33.87 -2.76 25.02
C THR A 64 33.71 -4.26 25.22
N GLU A 65 34.44 -5.00 24.38
CA GLU A 65 34.90 -6.39 24.51
C GLU A 65 34.19 -7.30 25.53
N MET A 66 33.33 -8.21 25.05
CA MET A 66 33.42 -9.64 25.43
C MET A 66 32.61 -10.51 24.45
N GLU A 67 33.22 -11.62 24.07
CA GLU A 67 32.84 -12.56 23.00
C GLU A 67 31.50 -13.30 23.27
N ASN A 68 30.51 -13.06 22.41
CA ASN A 68 29.57 -14.07 21.90
C ASN A 68 28.67 -13.38 20.86
N THR A 69 29.16 -13.27 19.61
CA THR A 69 28.43 -12.60 18.55
C THR A 69 27.34 -13.52 18.02
N THR A 70 26.18 -13.53 18.68
CA THR A 70 24.92 -13.88 18.04
C THR A 70 24.81 -12.98 16.81
N ILE A 71 24.85 -13.57 15.61
CA ILE A 71 24.56 -12.85 14.37
C ILE A 71 23.10 -12.43 14.49
N ALA A 72 22.86 -11.23 15.02
CA ALA A 72 21.54 -10.62 15.01
C ALA A 72 21.22 -10.37 13.53
N THR A 73 20.36 -11.20 12.97
CA THR A 73 19.76 -10.97 11.66
C THR A 73 19.12 -9.58 11.71
N ILE A 74 19.76 -8.60 11.09
CA ILE A 74 19.22 -7.27 10.83
C ILE A 74 17.99 -7.45 9.95
N SER A 75 16.83 -7.65 10.57
CA SER A 75 15.55 -7.60 9.87
C SER A 75 15.30 -6.14 9.53
N PRO A 76 15.20 -5.75 8.24
CA PRO A 76 14.82 -4.40 7.89
C PRO A 76 13.44 -4.08 8.49
N SER A 77 13.38 -3.07 9.37
CA SER A 77 12.13 -2.53 9.88
C SER A 77 11.52 -1.62 8.82
N VAL A 78 10.51 -2.13 8.12
CA VAL A 78 9.69 -1.36 7.19
C VAL A 78 8.70 -0.54 8.00
N SER A 79 8.84 0.79 8.00
CA SER A 79 7.83 1.66 8.57
C SER A 79 6.61 1.73 7.64
N ARG A 80 5.40 1.70 8.19
CA ARG A 80 4.17 1.79 7.41
C ARG A 80 3.21 2.78 8.04
N ARG A 81 2.58 3.61 7.21
CA ARG A 81 1.57 4.57 7.62
C ARG A 81 0.21 4.09 7.13
N LYS A 82 -0.73 3.88 8.04
CA LYS A 82 -2.09 3.48 7.68
C LYS A 82 -2.79 4.62 6.94
N ILE A 83 -3.48 4.30 5.86
CA ILE A 83 -4.33 5.21 5.08
C ILE A 83 -5.77 5.02 5.57
N VAL A 84 -6.45 6.11 5.86
CA VAL A 84 -7.84 6.08 6.38
C VAL A 84 -8.87 6.45 5.32
N GLU A 85 -10.12 6.06 5.54
CA GLU A 85 -11.22 6.44 4.66
C GLU A 85 -11.33 7.97 4.54
N GLY A 86 -11.53 8.45 3.32
CA GLY A 86 -11.57 9.87 2.96
C GLY A 86 -10.20 10.50 2.72
N GLU A 87 -9.10 9.81 3.02
CA GLU A 87 -7.75 10.34 2.83
C GLU A 87 -7.35 10.37 1.35
N GLU A 88 -6.65 11.43 0.96
CA GLU A 88 -6.06 11.62 -0.36
C GLU A 88 -4.55 11.38 -0.32
N ILE A 89 -4.06 10.57 -1.26
CA ILE A 89 -2.67 10.15 -1.39
C ILE A 89 -2.18 10.39 -2.83
N PRO A 90 -0.89 10.64 -3.06
CA PRO A 90 -0.38 10.80 -4.41
C PRO A 90 -0.43 9.48 -5.19
N ALA A 91 -0.83 9.53 -6.46
CA ALA A 91 -0.85 8.35 -7.33
C ALA A 91 0.54 7.73 -7.53
N SER A 92 1.61 8.52 -7.35
CA SER A 92 3.00 8.07 -7.40
C SER A 92 3.33 6.91 -6.45
N LEU A 93 2.53 6.67 -5.41
CA LEU A 93 2.70 5.49 -4.55
C LEU A 93 2.51 4.16 -5.29
N ILE A 94 1.70 4.13 -6.37
CA ILE A 94 1.50 2.94 -7.21
C ILE A 94 2.81 2.59 -7.92
N ILE A 95 3.38 3.53 -8.68
CA ILE A 95 4.61 3.30 -9.46
C ILE A 95 5.83 3.08 -8.57
N GLN A 96 5.79 3.56 -7.33
CA GLN A 96 6.83 3.36 -6.33
C GLN A 96 6.69 2.04 -5.55
N GLY A 97 5.60 1.28 -5.76
CA GLY A 97 5.32 0.04 -5.04
C GLY A 97 5.12 0.26 -3.53
N ARG A 98 4.67 1.45 -3.13
CA ARG A 98 4.54 1.82 -1.70
C ARG A 98 3.10 1.79 -1.21
N LEU A 99 2.12 1.59 -2.07
CA LEU A 99 0.73 1.41 -1.67
C LEU A 99 0.43 -0.07 -1.49
N ASN A 100 0.01 -0.48 -0.29
CA ASN A 100 -0.17 -1.89 0.05
C ASN A 100 -1.50 -2.13 0.77
N TYR A 101 -2.18 -3.22 0.45
CA TYR A 101 -3.24 -3.80 1.28
C TYR A 101 -2.64 -4.91 2.13
N ILE A 102 -2.99 -4.96 3.42
CA ILE A 102 -2.63 -6.07 4.31
C ILE A 102 -3.90 -6.61 4.96
N GLN A 103 -4.12 -7.92 4.83
CA GLN A 103 -5.23 -8.65 5.44
C GLN A 103 -5.00 -8.79 6.94
N ASP A 104 -6.06 -8.66 7.75
CA ASP A 104 -5.93 -8.53 9.22
C ASP A 104 -5.92 -9.85 10.02
N GLY A 105 -5.85 -10.99 9.33
CA GLY A 105 -5.91 -12.33 9.92
C GLY A 105 -7.33 -12.90 10.07
N SER A 106 -8.37 -12.12 9.75
CA SER A 106 -9.76 -12.59 9.79
C SER A 106 -9.98 -13.80 8.87
N ASN A 107 -10.80 -14.75 9.31
CA ASN A 107 -11.20 -15.90 8.49
C ASN A 107 -12.39 -15.55 7.59
N VAL A 108 -12.11 -14.86 6.49
CA VAL A 108 -13.10 -14.47 5.47
C VAL A 108 -12.64 -14.93 4.09
N LYS A 109 -13.55 -14.95 3.12
CA LYS A 109 -13.24 -15.32 1.73
C LYS A 109 -12.93 -14.12 0.84
N GLU A 110 -13.38 -12.95 1.26
CA GLU A 110 -13.28 -11.74 0.47
C GLU A 110 -13.22 -10.50 1.37
N ASP A 111 -12.60 -9.47 0.82
CA ASP A 111 -12.63 -8.11 1.32
C ASP A 111 -12.72 -7.15 0.14
N SER A 112 -13.14 -5.90 0.38
CA SER A 112 -13.21 -4.92 -0.69
C SER A 112 -13.10 -3.50 -0.18
N PHE A 113 -12.57 -2.64 -1.03
CA PHE A 113 -12.47 -1.21 -0.77
C PHE A 113 -12.71 -0.42 -2.06
N ASN A 114 -12.96 0.88 -1.94
CA ASN A 114 -13.17 1.74 -3.10
C ASN A 114 -12.11 2.84 -3.15
N ILE A 115 -11.60 3.09 -4.35
CA ILE A 115 -10.71 4.22 -4.64
C ILE A 115 -11.27 5.08 -5.76
N THR A 116 -11.02 6.38 -5.71
CA THR A 116 -11.27 7.33 -6.81
C THR A 116 -9.97 8.04 -7.14
N ALA A 117 -9.79 8.43 -8.40
CA ALA A 117 -8.68 9.29 -8.82
C ALA A 117 -9.17 10.74 -9.04
N SER A 118 -8.27 11.71 -8.88
CA SER A 118 -8.53 13.12 -9.16
C SER A 118 -7.30 13.79 -9.77
N ASP A 119 -7.54 14.70 -10.71
CA ASP A 119 -6.54 15.63 -11.26
C ASP A 119 -6.60 17.02 -10.59
N GLY A 120 -7.47 17.18 -9.59
CA GLY A 120 -7.76 18.46 -8.91
C GLY A 120 -8.96 19.23 -9.48
N HIS A 121 -9.47 18.85 -10.65
CA HIS A 121 -10.65 19.45 -11.28
C HIS A 121 -11.82 18.46 -11.40
N GLN A 122 -11.52 17.22 -11.74
CA GLN A 122 -12.47 16.13 -11.96
C GLN A 122 -12.11 14.94 -11.09
N VAL A 123 -13.14 14.22 -10.64
CA VAL A 123 -12.99 12.98 -9.86
C VAL A 123 -13.54 11.84 -10.69
N SER A 124 -12.80 10.73 -10.75
CA SER A 124 -13.23 9.54 -11.46
C SER A 124 -14.43 8.87 -10.78
N ASP A 125 -15.13 8.00 -11.52
CA ASP A 125 -16.03 7.04 -10.89
C ASP A 125 -15.27 6.17 -9.86
N PRO A 126 -15.93 5.75 -8.77
CA PRO A 126 -15.30 4.86 -7.78
C PRO A 126 -14.97 3.49 -8.39
N LEU A 127 -13.71 3.10 -8.30
CA LEU A 127 -13.26 1.74 -8.58
C LEU A 127 -13.38 0.89 -7.32
N ASN A 128 -14.23 -0.13 -7.38
CA ASN A 128 -14.31 -1.16 -6.34
C ASN A 128 -13.22 -2.22 -6.57
N LEU A 129 -12.28 -2.34 -5.63
CA LEU A 129 -11.31 -3.42 -5.60
C LEU A 129 -11.83 -4.55 -4.72
N LEU A 130 -12.11 -5.70 -5.34
CA LEU A 130 -12.42 -6.94 -4.67
C LEU A 130 -11.15 -7.78 -4.51
N ILE A 131 -10.90 -8.25 -3.29
CA ILE A 131 -9.77 -9.12 -2.96
C ILE A 131 -10.30 -10.46 -2.48
N GLN A 132 -9.84 -11.54 -3.10
CA GLN A 132 -10.07 -12.91 -2.61
C GLN A 132 -9.02 -13.28 -1.56
N ILE A 133 -9.43 -13.96 -0.49
CA ILE A 133 -8.59 -14.33 0.66
C ILE A 133 -8.55 -15.85 0.83
#